data_AF-I2GPB8-F1
#
_entry.id   AF-I2GPB8-F1
#
_cell.length_a   1.000
_cell.length_b   1.000
_cell.length_c   1.000
_cell.angle_alpha   90.00
_cell.angle_beta   90.00
_cell.angle_gamma   90.00
#
_symmetry.space_group_name_H-M   'P 1'
#
loop_
_entity.id
_entity.type
_entity.pdbx_description
1 polymer ?
#
loop_
_entity_poly.entity_id
_entity_poly.type
_entity_poly.pdbx_seq_one_letter_code
_entity_poly.pdbx_strand_id
1 'polypeptide(L)'
;MKTLPSVRVGERGGERSTRLPIEWYSLLVATVLGLFLMTMSVNLLSIYLSIELVSICSYLLTALTADRSASEGGIKYLLFGAVSSAVMLYGMSLLYGITGTLDITADAFGVGLTQNEPAVVAVASLLTLAGLLFKLSGVPFHIWTPDAYQAAPVPVAAFFSVGPKAAALLVIMRVVTTLPMEPTEGGASLLTLQTPLAVLALAGITLGNLSALWQTDAKRLLAYSTIAQAGFLLVGVVALSETGFEAATFYVGTYLFIPLAAFFLIDLLAHQNGGSLTISQFAGLGASQPLLSVALTVVMLALTGLPPTVGFTAKLLSFSALYDAWQQSGNGWLLALFVLGLLNAIVSLAYYLKIPFLLFFRSRIAEHDPAVQPLPRVAVWLSLALVVPIILFFLKPDYLLQFISGW
;
A
#
# COMPACT_ATOMS: atom_id res chain seq x y z
N MET A 1 -48.92 26.83 31.68
CA MET A 1 -48.88 25.74 30.69
C MET A 1 -48.83 26.35 29.29
N LYS A 2 -47.62 26.69 28.82
CA LYS A 2 -47.36 27.19 27.46
C LYS A 2 -46.26 26.29 26.90
N THR A 3 -46.63 25.49 25.93
CA THR A 3 -45.77 24.59 25.17
C THR A 3 -44.73 25.40 24.40
N LEU A 4 -43.46 25.06 24.59
CA LEU A 4 -42.35 25.58 23.79
C LEU A 4 -42.45 25.02 22.36
N PRO A 5 -42.16 25.82 21.32
CA PRO A 5 -42.19 25.33 19.95
C PRO A 5 -41.02 24.36 19.70
N SER A 6 -41.36 23.22 19.12
CA SER A 6 -40.41 22.21 18.65
C SER A 6 -39.49 22.81 17.58
N VAL A 7 -38.18 22.77 17.85
CA VAL A 7 -37.15 23.08 16.87
C VAL A 7 -37.22 22.02 15.78
N ARG A 8 -37.80 22.39 14.63
CA ARG A 8 -37.67 21.62 13.38
C ARG A 8 -36.20 21.64 12.99
N VAL A 9 -35.57 20.48 13.02
CA VAL A 9 -34.27 20.22 12.40
C VAL A 9 -34.44 20.50 10.92
N GLY A 10 -33.98 21.67 10.49
CA GLY A 10 -33.99 22.08 9.10
C GLY A 10 -33.00 21.22 8.31
N GLU A 11 -33.54 20.45 7.38
CA GLU A 11 -32.87 20.01 6.17
C GLU A 11 -32.28 21.24 5.47
N ARG A 12 -31.00 21.52 5.72
CA ARG A 12 -30.18 22.30 4.80
C ARG A 12 -29.34 21.31 4.04
N GLY A 13 -29.62 21.17 2.74
CA GLY A 13 -28.72 20.56 1.79
C GLY A 13 -27.36 21.23 1.93
N GLY A 14 -26.45 20.54 2.62
CA GLY A 14 -25.10 21.03 2.86
C GLY A 14 -24.33 20.91 1.55
N GLU A 15 -24.03 22.05 0.94
CA GLU A 15 -22.82 22.15 0.13
C GLU A 15 -21.67 21.62 0.99
N ARG A 16 -21.21 20.40 0.70
CA ARG A 16 -19.99 19.86 1.30
C ARG A 16 -18.91 20.91 1.07
N SER A 17 -18.39 21.51 2.14
CA SER A 17 -17.18 22.33 2.06
C SER A 17 -16.14 21.54 1.29
N THR A 18 -15.81 22.00 0.07
CA THR A 18 -14.82 21.38 -0.81
C THR A 18 -13.40 21.55 -0.29
N ARG A 19 -13.22 22.27 0.82
CA ARG A 19 -11.92 22.53 1.45
C ARG A 19 -11.75 21.65 2.68
N LEU A 20 -10.64 20.92 2.69
CA LEU A 20 -10.18 20.17 3.86
C LEU A 20 -9.87 21.14 5.03
N PRO A 21 -10.06 20.71 6.27
CA PRO A 21 -9.78 21.51 7.46
C PRO A 21 -8.28 21.84 7.56
N ILE A 22 -7.90 22.95 8.21
CA ILE A 22 -6.49 23.44 8.24
C ILE A 22 -5.56 22.42 8.91
N GLU A 23 -6.09 21.67 9.87
CA GLU A 23 -5.44 20.58 10.59
C GLU A 23 -4.88 19.51 9.65
N TRP A 24 -5.47 19.35 8.45
CA TRP A 24 -4.95 18.51 7.37
C TRP A 24 -3.46 18.75 7.10
N TYR A 25 -3.06 20.01 6.93
CA TYR A 25 -1.69 20.34 6.55
C TYR A 25 -0.70 20.03 7.66
N SER A 26 -1.06 20.33 8.91
CA SER A 26 -0.22 20.06 10.08
C SER A 26 -0.03 18.56 10.29
N LEU A 27 -1.11 17.78 10.17
CA LEU A 27 -1.08 16.32 10.29
C LEU A 27 -0.32 15.68 9.13
N LEU A 28 -0.43 16.21 7.91
CA LEU A 28 0.33 15.72 6.76
C LEU A 28 1.82 15.95 6.94
N VAL A 29 2.24 17.16 7.35
CA VAL A 29 3.66 17.47 7.62
C VAL A 29 4.21 16.58 8.75
N ALA A 30 3.46 16.40 9.83
CA ALA A 30 3.85 15.51 10.92
C ALA A 30 3.98 14.05 10.47
N THR A 31 3.05 13.58 9.62
CA THR A 31 3.15 12.23 9.02
C THR A 31 4.40 12.10 8.16
N VAL A 32 4.69 13.08 7.30
CA VAL A 32 5.88 13.07 6.44
C VAL A 32 7.17 13.07 7.26
N LEU A 33 7.24 13.89 8.32
CA LEU A 33 8.36 13.86 9.26
C LEU A 33 8.53 12.47 9.88
N GLY A 34 7.43 11.86 10.35
CA GLY A 34 7.46 10.50 10.88
C GLY A 34 7.94 9.46 9.87
N LEU A 35 7.56 9.58 8.59
CA LEU A 35 8.04 8.70 7.52
C LEU A 35 9.56 8.85 7.30
N PHE A 36 10.08 10.08 7.27
CA PHE A 36 11.53 10.30 7.19
C PHE A 36 12.26 9.68 8.39
N LEU A 37 11.82 9.98 9.62
CA LEU A 37 12.41 9.41 10.83
C LEU A 37 12.36 7.88 10.81
N MET A 38 11.24 7.29 10.38
CA MET A 38 11.06 5.85 10.26
C MET A 38 12.10 5.25 9.30
N THR A 39 12.27 5.84 8.12
CA THR A 39 13.25 5.35 7.12
C THR A 39 14.70 5.57 7.53
N MET A 40 15.02 6.58 8.34
CA MET A 40 16.39 6.84 8.82
C MET A 40 16.75 6.04 10.08
N SER A 41 15.77 5.52 10.81
CA SER A 41 16.00 4.88 12.10
C SER A 41 16.70 3.52 11.99
N VAL A 42 17.75 3.35 12.80
CA VAL A 42 18.47 2.08 13.00
C VAL A 42 18.30 1.50 14.41
N ASN A 43 17.70 2.26 15.32
CA ASN A 43 17.39 1.79 16.67
C ASN A 43 15.92 1.34 16.76
N LEU A 44 15.63 0.17 17.35
CA LEU A 44 14.28 -0.40 17.47
C LEU A 44 13.29 0.56 18.13
N LEU A 45 13.70 1.28 19.18
CA LEU A 45 12.85 2.28 19.84
C LEU A 45 12.56 3.48 18.93
N SER A 46 13.55 3.92 18.15
CA SER A 46 13.36 5.02 17.20
C SER A 46 12.44 4.62 16.04
N ILE A 47 12.56 3.37 15.56
CA ILE A 47 11.63 2.78 14.59
C ILE A 47 10.21 2.78 15.16
N TYR A 48 10.03 2.29 16.40
CA TYR A 48 8.74 2.26 17.08
C TYR A 48 8.09 3.66 17.20
N LEU A 49 8.83 4.62 17.74
CA LEU A 49 8.32 6.00 17.94
C LEU A 49 7.97 6.68 16.61
N SER A 50 8.77 6.44 15.57
CA SER A 50 8.49 6.98 14.23
C SER A 50 7.22 6.36 13.63
N ILE A 51 7.02 5.06 13.79
CA ILE A 51 5.79 4.36 13.37
C ILE A 51 4.58 4.92 14.11
N GLU A 52 4.69 5.16 15.43
CA GLU A 52 3.61 5.73 16.24
C GLU A 52 3.26 7.16 15.83
N LEU A 53 4.25 8.00 15.51
CA LEU A 53 4.00 9.34 14.98
C LEU A 53 3.19 9.27 13.67
N VAL A 54 3.61 8.41 12.73
CA VAL A 54 2.86 8.16 11.48
C VAL A 54 1.47 7.61 11.79
N SER A 55 1.33 6.69 12.76
CA SER A 55 0.04 6.10 13.17
C SER A 55 -0.95 7.12 13.67
N ILE A 56 -0.58 7.90 14.68
CA ILE A 56 -1.48 8.86 15.32
C ILE A 56 -1.96 9.88 14.29
N CYS A 57 -1.04 10.42 13.48
CA CYS A 57 -1.41 11.36 12.43
C CYS A 57 -2.34 10.70 11.41
N SER A 58 -2.04 9.48 10.94
CA SER A 58 -2.90 8.78 9.99
C SER A 58 -4.30 8.47 10.53
N TYR A 59 -4.45 8.14 11.82
CA TYR A 59 -5.77 7.92 12.44
C TYR A 59 -6.61 9.20 12.41
N LEU A 60 -6.00 10.34 12.75
CA LEU A 60 -6.65 11.65 12.72
C LEU A 60 -6.99 12.07 11.29
N LEU A 61 -6.10 11.80 10.33
CA LEU A 61 -6.32 12.07 8.91
C LEU A 61 -7.49 11.25 8.31
N THR A 62 -7.75 10.04 8.80
CA THR A 62 -8.94 9.27 8.40
C THR A 62 -10.23 9.88 8.98
N ALA A 63 -10.18 10.41 10.20
CA ALA A 63 -11.34 10.92 10.93
C ALA A 63 -11.65 12.42 10.70
N LEU A 64 -11.03 13.07 9.70
CA LEU A 64 -11.06 14.53 9.52
C LEU A 64 -12.45 15.15 9.38
N THR A 65 -13.35 14.50 8.65
CA THR A 65 -14.68 15.06 8.35
C THR A 65 -15.68 14.86 9.49
N ALA A 66 -15.31 14.10 10.52
CA ALA A 66 -16.12 13.78 11.70
C ALA A 66 -17.53 13.25 11.42
N ASP A 67 -17.82 12.83 10.19
CA ASP A 67 -19.06 12.12 9.85
C ASP A 67 -18.99 10.68 10.35
N ARG A 68 -20.14 10.01 10.39
CA ARG A 68 -20.25 8.66 10.95
C ARG A 68 -19.27 7.69 10.29
N SER A 69 -19.13 7.75 8.96
CA SER A 69 -18.19 6.91 8.19
C SER A 69 -16.73 7.22 8.51
N ALA A 70 -16.31 8.49 8.54
CA ALA A 70 -14.94 8.85 8.90
C ALA A 70 -14.60 8.45 10.34
N SER A 71 -15.54 8.64 11.26
CA SER A 71 -15.37 8.25 12.67
C SER A 71 -15.25 6.73 12.83
N GLU A 72 -16.10 5.96 12.16
CA GLU A 72 -16.03 4.50 12.16
C GLU A 72 -14.71 4.00 11.55
N GLY A 73 -14.32 4.53 10.39
CA GLY A 73 -13.06 4.17 9.74
C GLY A 73 -11.84 4.55 10.58
N GLY A 74 -11.85 5.73 11.21
CA GLY A 74 -10.80 6.20 12.09
C GLY A 74 -10.65 5.35 13.36
N ILE A 75 -11.76 5.01 14.02
CA ILE A 75 -11.75 4.14 15.21
C ILE A 75 -11.28 2.73 14.87
N LYS A 76 -11.76 2.15 13.76
CA LYS A 76 -11.27 0.84 13.29
C LYS A 76 -9.77 0.89 13.03
N TYR A 77 -9.30 1.93 12.35
CA TYR A 77 -7.88 2.09 12.05
C TYR A 77 -7.03 2.20 13.32
N LEU A 78 -7.47 3.01 14.29
CA LEU A 78 -6.82 3.16 15.59
C LEU A 78 -6.78 1.83 16.37
N LEU A 79 -7.91 1.12 16.49
CA LEU A 79 -8.00 -0.10 17.29
C LEU A 79 -7.11 -1.21 16.74
N PHE A 80 -7.20 -1.49 15.44
CA PHE A 80 -6.33 -2.49 14.81
C PHE A 80 -4.86 -2.08 14.87
N GLY A 81 -4.58 -0.77 14.73
CA GLY A 81 -3.22 -0.25 14.82
C GLY A 81 -2.61 -0.32 16.20
N ALA A 82 -3.39 -0.05 17.26
CA ALA A 82 -2.95 -0.20 18.63
C ALA A 82 -2.59 -1.66 18.96
N VAL A 83 -3.39 -2.61 18.49
CA VAL A 83 -3.09 -4.05 18.65
C VAL A 83 -1.82 -4.44 17.90
N SER A 84 -1.68 -4.05 16.63
CA SER A 84 -0.46 -4.31 15.85
C SER A 84 0.79 -3.66 16.47
N SER A 85 0.65 -2.46 17.02
CA SER A 85 1.72 -1.74 17.73
C SER A 85 2.14 -2.47 19.02
N ALA A 86 1.18 -2.94 19.82
CA ALA A 86 1.48 -3.73 21.02
C ALA A 86 2.20 -5.04 20.69
N VAL A 87 1.77 -5.75 19.64
CA VAL A 87 2.42 -6.98 19.16
C VAL A 87 3.85 -6.69 18.69
N MET A 88 4.04 -5.61 17.92
CA MET A 88 5.36 -5.14 17.49
C MET A 88 6.28 -4.83 18.66
N LEU A 89 5.79 -4.08 19.64
CA LEU A 89 6.58 -3.70 20.81
C LEU A 89 6.98 -4.92 21.65
N TYR A 90 6.10 -5.92 21.76
CA TYR A 90 6.42 -7.18 22.40
C TYR A 90 7.53 -7.93 21.63
N GLY A 91 7.45 -8.01 20.29
CA GLY A 91 8.51 -8.56 19.46
C GLY A 91 9.86 -7.84 19.66
N MET A 92 9.85 -6.50 19.66
CA MET A 92 11.05 -5.69 19.89
C MET A 92 11.64 -5.94 21.29
N SER A 93 10.80 -6.14 22.31
CA SER A 93 11.26 -6.48 23.66
C SER A 93 11.94 -7.85 23.71
N LEU A 94 11.47 -8.84 22.94
CA LEU A 94 12.12 -10.15 22.83
C LEU A 94 13.46 -10.04 22.11
N LEU A 95 13.53 -9.29 21.01
CA LEU A 95 14.80 -9.02 20.32
C LEU A 95 15.80 -8.33 21.25
N TYR A 96 15.36 -7.34 22.02
CA TYR A 96 16.20 -6.70 23.04
C TYR A 96 16.64 -7.69 24.12
N GLY A 97 15.75 -8.56 24.59
CA GLY A 97 16.09 -9.59 25.58
C GLY A 97 17.12 -10.61 25.09
N ILE A 98 17.08 -10.93 23.80
CA ILE A 98 18.01 -11.87 23.13
C ILE A 98 19.38 -11.21 22.87
N THR A 99 19.38 -9.96 22.43
CA THR A 99 20.58 -9.29 21.89
C THR A 99 21.25 -8.32 22.87
N GLY A 100 20.54 -7.86 23.90
CA GLY A 100 21.02 -6.88 24.87
C GLY A 100 21.15 -5.45 24.33
N THR A 101 20.74 -5.18 23.09
CA THR A 101 20.84 -3.85 22.47
C THR A 101 19.60 -3.52 21.65
N LEU A 102 19.30 -2.23 21.52
CA LEU A 102 18.22 -1.73 20.65
C LEU A 102 18.75 -1.26 19.29
N ASP A 103 20.07 -1.14 19.14
CA ASP A 103 20.71 -0.77 17.88
C ASP A 103 20.85 -2.01 16.99
N ILE A 104 20.12 -2.04 15.87
CA ILE A 104 20.12 -3.20 14.96
C ILE A 104 21.39 -3.29 14.10
N THR A 105 22.24 -2.25 14.13
CA THR A 105 23.52 -2.20 13.40
C THR A 105 24.70 -2.62 14.26
N ALA A 106 24.49 -2.79 15.58
CA ALA A 106 25.54 -3.26 16.46
C ALA A 106 25.85 -4.74 16.21
N ASP A 107 27.13 -5.11 16.20
CA ASP A 107 27.55 -6.52 16.02
C ASP A 107 26.91 -7.46 17.05
N ALA A 108 26.75 -6.97 18.29
CA ALA A 108 26.08 -7.70 19.36
C ALA A 108 24.62 -8.08 19.01
N PHE A 109 23.95 -7.29 18.18
CA PHE A 109 22.61 -7.61 17.71
C PHE A 109 22.63 -8.86 16.82
N GLY A 110 23.44 -8.86 15.77
CA GLY A 110 23.56 -10.01 14.86
C GLY A 110 24.03 -11.27 15.58
N VAL A 111 25.07 -11.16 16.43
CA VAL A 111 25.60 -12.28 17.23
C VAL A 111 24.56 -12.84 18.19
N GLY A 112 23.78 -11.98 18.86
CA GLY A 112 22.71 -12.43 19.76
C GLY A 112 21.64 -13.23 19.03
N LEU A 113 21.29 -12.86 17.80
CA LEU A 113 20.33 -13.61 16.99
C LEU A 113 20.87 -14.99 16.59
N THR A 114 22.15 -15.09 16.21
CA THR A 114 22.71 -16.37 15.77
C THR A 114 22.96 -17.36 16.90
N GLN A 115 23.17 -16.89 18.13
CA GLN A 115 23.39 -17.73 19.31
C GLN A 115 22.09 -18.34 19.87
N ASN A 116 20.93 -18.01 19.30
CA ASN A 116 19.63 -18.43 19.78
C ASN A 116 18.90 -19.32 18.77
N GLU A 117 17.97 -20.11 19.29
CA GLU A 117 17.16 -21.04 18.51
C GLU A 117 16.43 -20.33 17.34
N PRO A 118 16.54 -20.83 16.10
CA PRO A 118 15.92 -20.21 14.92
C PRO A 118 14.43 -19.94 15.09
N ALA A 119 13.70 -20.84 15.75
CA ALA A 119 12.27 -20.68 15.99
C ALA A 119 11.96 -19.49 16.91
N VAL A 120 12.77 -19.26 17.94
CA VAL A 120 12.60 -18.13 18.87
C VAL A 120 12.86 -16.81 18.15
N VAL A 121 13.94 -16.75 17.36
CA VAL A 121 14.29 -15.59 16.56
C VAL A 121 13.24 -15.32 15.49
N ALA A 122 12.70 -16.35 14.84
CA ALA A 122 11.61 -16.24 13.89
C ALA A 122 10.37 -15.59 14.54
N VAL A 123 9.97 -16.06 15.72
CA VAL A 123 8.82 -15.51 16.44
C VAL A 123 9.07 -14.06 16.84
N ALA A 124 10.22 -13.75 17.46
CA ALA A 124 10.55 -12.39 17.87
C ALA A 124 10.57 -11.41 16.69
N SER A 125 11.13 -11.84 15.55
CA SER A 125 11.16 -11.08 14.31
C SER A 125 9.76 -10.91 13.71
N LEU A 126 8.96 -11.98 13.61
CA LEU A 126 7.60 -11.91 13.06
C LEU A 126 6.67 -11.02 13.90
N LEU A 127 6.80 -11.07 15.23
CA LEU A 127 6.07 -10.16 16.11
C LEU A 127 6.53 -8.71 15.88
N THR A 128 7.83 -8.45 15.75
CA THR A 128 8.36 -7.12 15.39
C THR A 128 7.84 -6.64 14.04
N LEU A 129 7.76 -7.53 13.05
CA LEU A 129 7.21 -7.23 11.73
C LEU A 129 5.69 -6.95 11.76
N ALA A 130 4.96 -7.26 12.84
CA ALA A 130 3.51 -7.06 12.90
C ALA A 130 3.08 -5.60 12.63
N GLY A 131 3.75 -4.63 13.27
CA GLY A 131 3.46 -3.21 13.07
C GLY A 131 3.90 -2.70 11.69
N LEU A 132 4.97 -3.27 11.14
CA LEU A 132 5.43 -2.96 9.79
C LEU A 132 4.49 -3.52 8.73
N LEU A 133 4.04 -4.77 8.89
CA LEU A 133 3.02 -5.37 8.04
C LEU A 133 1.70 -4.61 8.14
N PHE A 134 1.31 -4.13 9.33
CA PHE A 134 0.16 -3.24 9.48
C PHE A 134 0.30 -1.98 8.62
N LYS A 135 1.46 -1.31 8.64
CA LYS A 135 1.73 -0.13 7.79
C LYS A 135 1.79 -0.45 6.31
N LEU A 136 2.29 -1.62 5.95
CA LEU A 136 2.30 -2.12 4.57
C LEU A 136 0.90 -2.54 4.08
N SER A 137 -0.09 -2.71 4.97
CA SER A 137 -1.34 -3.45 4.72
C SER A 137 -1.10 -4.92 4.35
N GLY A 138 -0.04 -5.52 4.88
CA GLY A 138 0.30 -6.93 4.73
C GLY A 138 -0.56 -7.83 5.61
N VAL A 139 -0.78 -9.06 5.15
CA VAL A 139 -1.47 -10.10 5.92
C VAL A 139 -0.58 -10.53 7.11
N PRO A 140 -1.17 -10.80 8.29
CA PRO A 140 -2.60 -10.76 8.65
C PRO A 140 -3.13 -9.38 9.07
N PHE A 141 -2.29 -8.36 9.17
CA PHE A 141 -2.61 -7.04 9.74
C PHE A 141 -3.27 -6.05 8.77
N HIS A 142 -3.96 -6.54 7.74
CA HIS A 142 -4.53 -5.76 6.63
C HIS A 142 -6.00 -5.34 6.84
N ILE A 143 -6.70 -5.91 7.83
CA ILE A 143 -8.17 -5.87 8.00
C ILE A 143 -8.73 -4.44 8.05
N TRP A 144 -7.96 -3.49 8.58
CA TRP A 144 -8.33 -2.08 8.67
C TRP A 144 -8.40 -1.36 7.31
N THR A 145 -7.65 -1.84 6.31
CA THR A 145 -7.33 -1.10 5.08
C THR A 145 -8.57 -0.73 4.27
N PRO A 146 -9.51 -1.65 3.96
CA PRO A 146 -10.67 -1.31 3.13
C PRO A 146 -11.58 -0.27 3.77
N ASP A 147 -11.83 -0.39 5.07
CA ASP A 147 -12.73 0.50 5.80
C ASP A 147 -12.10 1.89 5.99
N ALA A 148 -10.83 1.95 6.39
CA ALA A 148 -10.12 3.22 6.56
C ALA A 148 -9.96 3.96 5.23
N TYR A 149 -9.61 3.26 4.15
CA TYR A 149 -9.46 3.88 2.83
C TYR A 149 -10.80 4.40 2.34
N GLN A 150 -11.87 3.60 2.44
CA GLN A 150 -13.20 4.01 2.01
C GLN A 150 -13.70 5.25 2.77
N ALA A 151 -13.45 5.29 4.08
CA ALA A 151 -13.84 6.37 4.97
C ALA A 151 -13.04 7.66 4.75
N ALA A 152 -11.73 7.56 4.51
CA ALA A 152 -10.87 8.72 4.37
C ALA A 152 -11.19 9.54 3.10
N PRO A 153 -10.97 10.87 3.12
CA PRO A 153 -10.97 11.66 1.90
C PRO A 153 -9.99 11.09 0.87
N VAL A 154 -10.31 11.19 -0.43
CA VAL A 154 -9.53 10.52 -1.48
C VAL A 154 -8.04 10.90 -1.48
N PRO A 155 -7.64 12.18 -1.29
CA PRO A 155 -6.22 12.54 -1.20
C PRO A 155 -5.49 11.84 -0.05
N VAL A 156 -6.17 11.56 1.06
CA VAL A 156 -5.62 10.84 2.21
C VAL A 156 -5.41 9.37 1.86
N ALA A 157 -6.41 8.73 1.27
CA ALA A 157 -6.32 7.34 0.84
C ALA A 157 -5.22 7.16 -0.22
N ALA A 158 -5.09 8.11 -1.14
CA ALA A 158 -4.00 8.13 -2.11
C ALA A 158 -2.63 8.20 -1.43
N PHE A 159 -2.45 9.10 -0.47
CA PHE A 159 -1.20 9.22 0.29
C PHE A 159 -0.89 7.93 1.10
N PHE A 160 -1.89 7.34 1.77
CA PHE A 160 -1.73 6.08 2.52
C PHE A 160 -1.39 4.90 1.62
N SER A 161 -1.84 4.93 0.37
CA SER A 161 -1.53 3.88 -0.60
C SER A 161 -0.08 3.86 -1.04
N VAL A 162 0.73 4.86 -0.68
CA VAL A 162 2.14 4.94 -1.09
C VAL A 162 3.07 5.18 0.10
N GLY A 163 2.99 6.33 0.77
CA GLY A 163 4.02 6.81 1.70
C GLY A 163 4.32 5.82 2.83
N PRO A 164 3.34 5.47 3.68
CA PRO A 164 3.52 4.49 4.75
C PRO A 164 3.97 3.10 4.27
N LYS A 165 3.51 2.66 3.10
CA LYS A 165 3.91 1.38 2.51
C LYS A 165 5.37 1.37 2.09
N ALA A 166 5.84 2.47 1.50
CA ALA A 166 7.22 2.61 1.08
C ALA A 166 8.17 2.59 2.29
N ALA A 167 7.87 3.41 3.32
CA ALA A 167 8.64 3.41 4.54
C ALA A 167 8.63 2.03 5.23
N ALA A 168 7.46 1.37 5.30
CA ALA A 168 7.35 0.04 5.87
C ALA A 168 8.21 -0.98 5.13
N LEU A 169 8.17 -1.02 3.80
CA LEU A 169 8.96 -1.96 3.01
C LEU A 169 10.47 -1.76 3.23
N LEU A 170 10.95 -0.51 3.24
CA LEU A 170 12.36 -0.20 3.50
C LEU A 170 12.81 -0.67 4.89
N VAL A 171 11.97 -0.45 5.91
CA VAL A 171 12.29 -0.90 7.28
C VAL A 171 12.18 -2.42 7.41
N ILE A 172 11.23 -3.08 6.72
CA ILE A 172 11.16 -4.54 6.65
C ILE A 172 12.46 -5.11 6.08
N MET A 173 12.94 -4.57 4.95
CA MET A 173 14.22 -5.01 4.37
C MET A 173 15.36 -4.84 5.38
N ARG A 174 15.45 -3.67 6.04
CA ARG A 174 16.47 -3.41 7.05
C ARG A 174 16.44 -4.42 8.21
N VAL A 175 15.25 -4.69 8.77
CA VAL A 175 15.07 -5.65 9.88
C VAL A 175 15.38 -7.08 9.42
N VAL A 176 15.00 -7.46 8.20
CA VAL A 176 15.30 -8.80 7.67
C VAL A 176 16.81 -8.97 7.47
N THR A 177 17.51 -7.95 6.97
CA THR A 177 18.96 -7.98 6.74
C THR A 177 19.82 -7.94 8.00
N THR A 178 19.24 -7.80 9.20
CA THR A 178 20.01 -7.94 10.45
C THR A 178 20.41 -9.39 10.73
N LEU A 179 19.72 -10.35 10.10
CA LEU A 179 20.06 -11.76 10.18
C LEU A 179 21.20 -12.08 9.19
N PRO A 180 22.24 -12.82 9.61
CA PRO A 180 23.33 -13.16 8.73
C PRO A 180 22.91 -14.19 7.67
N MET A 181 23.55 -14.12 6.51
CA MET A 181 23.26 -15.02 5.38
C MET A 181 23.63 -16.48 5.69
N GLU A 182 24.77 -16.70 6.32
CA GLU A 182 25.27 -18.03 6.67
C GLU A 182 24.82 -18.38 8.10
N PRO A 183 24.16 -19.53 8.32
CA PRO A 183 23.88 -20.01 9.67
C PRO A 183 25.20 -20.40 10.35
N THR A 184 25.50 -19.79 11.50
CA THR A 184 26.44 -20.40 12.45
C THR A 184 25.79 -21.65 13.03
N GLU A 185 26.55 -22.72 13.29
CA GLU A 185 26.05 -24.05 13.69
C GLU A 185 24.74 -24.03 14.52
N GLY A 186 23.61 -24.35 13.86
CA GLY A 186 22.28 -24.45 14.49
C GLY A 186 21.53 -23.12 14.77
N GLY A 187 22.18 -21.98 14.53
CA GLY A 187 21.67 -20.64 14.79
C GLY A 187 20.70 -20.07 13.75
N ALA A 188 20.00 -19.01 14.12
CA ALA A 188 19.13 -18.27 13.20
C ALA A 188 19.93 -17.65 12.04
N SER A 189 19.33 -17.64 10.84
CA SER A 189 19.92 -17.04 9.64
C SER A 189 18.86 -16.28 8.85
N LEU A 190 19.27 -15.61 7.78
CA LEU A 190 18.37 -14.91 6.88
C LEU A 190 17.25 -15.82 6.34
N LEU A 191 17.57 -17.11 6.12
CA LEU A 191 16.63 -18.13 5.67
C LEU A 191 15.52 -18.45 6.69
N THR A 192 15.74 -18.16 7.98
CA THR A 192 14.76 -18.36 9.06
C THR A 192 13.44 -17.63 8.78
N LEU A 193 13.50 -16.45 8.12
CA LEU A 193 12.32 -15.66 7.80
C LEU A 193 11.76 -15.91 6.39
N GLN A 194 12.51 -16.60 5.53
CA GLN A 194 12.14 -16.74 4.12
C GLN A 194 10.77 -17.39 3.92
N THR A 195 10.57 -18.57 4.53
CA THR A 195 9.31 -19.32 4.41
C THR A 195 8.13 -18.58 5.03
N PRO A 196 8.21 -18.07 6.29
CA PRO A 196 7.14 -17.25 6.85
C PRO A 196 6.77 -16.05 5.97
N LEU A 197 7.76 -15.30 5.48
CA LEU A 197 7.49 -14.15 4.60
C LEU A 197 6.86 -14.57 3.27
N ALA A 198 7.30 -15.69 2.69
CA ALA A 198 6.71 -16.23 1.46
C ALA A 198 5.23 -16.59 1.64
N VAL A 199 4.88 -17.21 2.77
CA VAL A 199 3.50 -17.53 3.14
C VAL A 199 2.66 -16.26 3.30
N LEU A 200 3.17 -15.26 4.03
CA LEU A 200 2.46 -13.99 4.24
C LEU A 200 2.27 -13.21 2.93
N ALA A 201 3.29 -13.18 2.06
CA ALA A 201 3.22 -12.55 0.74
C ALA A 201 2.15 -13.22 -0.13
N LEU A 202 2.16 -14.55 -0.21
CA LEU A 202 1.18 -15.32 -0.98
C LEU A 202 -0.25 -15.12 -0.45
N ALA A 203 -0.40 -15.13 0.88
CA ALA A 203 -1.69 -14.87 1.51
C ALA A 203 -2.21 -13.47 1.20
N GLY A 204 -1.34 -12.44 1.22
CA GLY A 204 -1.68 -11.07 0.84
C GLY A 204 -2.12 -10.93 -0.61
N ILE A 205 -1.35 -11.53 -1.54
CA ILE A 205 -1.69 -11.56 -2.97
C ILE A 205 -3.06 -12.22 -3.17
N THR A 206 -3.30 -13.37 -2.52
CA THR A 206 -4.53 -14.14 -2.69
C THR A 206 -5.74 -13.45 -2.10
N LEU A 207 -5.67 -13.05 -0.82
CA LEU A 207 -6.78 -12.41 -0.13
C LEU A 207 -7.13 -11.05 -0.74
N GLY A 208 -6.12 -10.25 -1.11
CA GLY A 208 -6.33 -8.96 -1.76
C GLY A 208 -7.03 -9.10 -3.12
N ASN A 209 -6.53 -9.98 -3.99
CA ASN A 209 -7.11 -10.14 -5.33
C ASN A 209 -8.51 -10.76 -5.31
N LEU A 210 -8.75 -11.79 -4.50
CA LEU A 210 -10.07 -12.42 -4.42
C LEU A 210 -11.11 -11.47 -3.83
N SER A 211 -10.76 -10.73 -2.78
CA SER A 211 -11.68 -9.77 -2.17
C SER A 211 -12.01 -8.59 -3.08
N ALA A 212 -11.06 -8.18 -3.94
CA ALA A 212 -11.26 -7.07 -4.88
C ALA A 212 -12.33 -7.38 -5.95
N LEU A 213 -12.53 -8.65 -6.32
CA LEU A 213 -13.49 -9.06 -7.36
C LEU A 213 -14.94 -8.64 -7.05
N TRP A 214 -15.33 -8.70 -5.78
CA TRP A 214 -16.69 -8.42 -5.34
C TRP A 214 -16.95 -6.94 -5.03
N GLN A 215 -15.95 -6.07 -5.20
CA GLN A 215 -16.11 -4.66 -4.85
C GLN A 215 -16.96 -3.90 -5.87
N THR A 216 -17.80 -3.01 -5.35
CA THR A 216 -18.71 -2.13 -6.09
C THR A 216 -18.32 -0.66 -5.96
N ASP A 217 -17.51 -0.30 -4.96
CA ASP A 217 -16.96 1.03 -4.73
C ASP A 217 -15.52 1.08 -5.22
N ALA A 218 -15.17 2.12 -6.00
CA ALA A 218 -13.85 2.25 -6.61
C ALA A 218 -12.73 2.46 -5.58
N LYS A 219 -13.02 3.19 -4.49
CA LYS A 219 -12.04 3.45 -3.42
C LYS A 219 -11.74 2.17 -2.63
N ARG A 220 -12.79 1.40 -2.32
CA ARG A 220 -12.68 0.10 -1.64
C ARG A 220 -12.02 -0.96 -2.53
N LEU A 221 -12.30 -0.96 -3.84
CA LEU A 221 -11.59 -1.80 -4.82
C LEU A 221 -10.09 -1.49 -4.81
N LEU A 222 -9.71 -0.21 -4.86
CA LEU A 222 -8.31 0.19 -4.76
C LEU A 222 -7.68 -0.19 -3.41
N ALA A 223 -8.42 -0.14 -2.32
CA ALA A 223 -7.92 -0.58 -1.01
C ALA A 223 -7.54 -2.08 -1.00
N TYR A 224 -8.39 -2.97 -1.52
CA TYR A 224 -8.07 -4.39 -1.66
C TYR A 224 -6.94 -4.64 -2.67
N SER A 225 -6.91 -3.88 -3.76
CA SER A 225 -5.77 -3.84 -4.68
C SER A 225 -4.47 -3.55 -3.92
N THR A 226 -4.44 -2.57 -3.02
CA THR A 226 -3.23 -2.23 -2.26
C THR A 226 -2.79 -3.32 -1.27
N ILE A 227 -3.71 -4.18 -0.83
CA ILE A 227 -3.39 -5.37 -0.02
C ILE A 227 -2.70 -6.44 -0.89
N ALA A 228 -3.20 -6.67 -2.11
CA ALA A 228 -2.52 -7.58 -3.04
C ALA A 228 -1.14 -7.05 -3.44
N GLN A 229 -1.02 -5.75 -3.72
CA GLN A 229 0.24 -5.10 -4.07
C GLN A 229 1.26 -5.13 -2.94
N ALA A 230 0.83 -5.06 -1.68
CA ALA A 230 1.71 -5.27 -0.52
C ALA A 230 2.35 -6.67 -0.54
N GLY A 231 1.58 -7.70 -0.90
CA GLY A 231 2.12 -9.05 -1.08
C GLY A 231 3.09 -9.15 -2.26
N PHE A 232 2.81 -8.48 -3.38
CA PHE A 232 3.75 -8.41 -4.51
C PHE A 232 5.05 -7.67 -4.17
N LEU A 233 5.00 -6.59 -3.38
CA LEU A 233 6.19 -5.90 -2.89
C LEU A 233 7.06 -6.82 -2.01
N LEU A 234 6.44 -7.67 -1.18
CA LEU A 234 7.16 -8.64 -0.37
C LEU A 234 7.84 -9.74 -1.19
N VAL A 235 7.41 -10.01 -2.42
CA VAL A 235 8.05 -11.03 -3.28
C VAL A 235 9.54 -10.75 -3.49
N GLY A 236 9.92 -9.49 -3.74
CA GLY A 236 11.34 -9.12 -3.89
C GLY A 236 12.12 -9.32 -2.59
N VAL A 237 11.51 -9.00 -1.45
CA VAL A 237 12.13 -9.20 -0.12
C VAL A 237 12.33 -10.69 0.18
N VAL A 238 11.38 -11.54 -0.21
CA VAL A 238 11.42 -13.00 0.02
C VAL A 238 12.55 -13.69 -0.75
N ALA A 239 13.04 -13.09 -1.85
CA ALA A 239 14.19 -13.61 -2.57
C ALA A 239 15.48 -13.57 -1.72
N LEU A 240 15.58 -12.66 -0.74
CA LEU A 240 16.71 -12.51 0.19
C LEU A 240 18.06 -12.41 -0.54
N SER A 241 18.07 -11.74 -1.67
CA SER A 241 19.23 -11.48 -2.52
C SER A 241 19.33 -9.98 -2.84
N GLU A 242 20.52 -9.53 -3.24
CA GLU A 242 20.73 -8.16 -3.72
C GLU A 242 19.75 -7.79 -4.85
N THR A 243 19.62 -8.66 -5.86
CA THR A 243 18.67 -8.51 -6.96
C THR A 243 17.20 -8.44 -6.49
N GLY A 244 16.85 -9.17 -5.42
CA GLY A 244 15.53 -9.14 -4.81
C GLY A 244 15.22 -7.81 -4.12
N PHE A 245 16.18 -7.28 -3.35
CA PHE A 245 16.04 -5.98 -2.69
C PHE A 245 16.04 -4.82 -3.70
N GLU A 246 16.86 -4.89 -4.75
CA GLU A 246 16.81 -3.94 -5.87
C GLU A 246 15.45 -3.98 -6.56
N ALA A 247 14.92 -5.18 -6.86
CA ALA A 247 13.61 -5.33 -7.46
C ALA A 247 12.49 -4.78 -6.57
N ALA A 248 12.54 -5.01 -5.26
CA ALA A 248 11.57 -4.45 -4.31
C ALA A 248 11.63 -2.91 -4.26
N THR A 249 12.84 -2.35 -4.31
CA THR A 249 13.07 -0.89 -4.31
C THR A 249 12.61 -0.25 -5.63
N PHE A 250 12.89 -0.90 -6.77
CA PHE A 250 12.36 -0.50 -8.07
C PHE A 250 10.83 -0.56 -8.09
N TYR A 251 10.24 -1.63 -7.55
CA TYR A 251 8.79 -1.77 -7.46
C TYR A 251 8.21 -0.62 -6.63
N VAL A 252 8.70 -0.36 -5.42
CA VAL A 252 8.13 0.70 -4.59
C VAL A 252 8.31 2.10 -5.20
N GLY A 253 9.43 2.35 -5.90
CA GLY A 253 9.66 3.61 -6.61
C GLY A 253 8.69 3.84 -7.76
N THR A 254 8.34 2.80 -8.51
CA THR A 254 7.34 2.88 -9.60
C THR A 254 5.90 2.88 -9.05
N TYR A 255 5.70 2.21 -7.92
CA TYR A 255 4.45 2.18 -7.17
C TYR A 255 4.11 3.56 -6.56
N LEU A 256 4.99 4.55 -6.58
CA LEU A 256 4.64 5.94 -6.27
C LEU A 256 3.58 6.48 -7.24
N PHE A 257 3.80 6.26 -8.54
CA PHE A 257 3.00 6.91 -9.59
C PHE A 257 1.66 6.24 -9.79
N ILE A 258 1.62 4.91 -9.73
CA ILE A 258 0.46 4.12 -10.15
C ILE A 258 -0.77 4.33 -9.24
N PRO A 259 -0.72 4.11 -7.91
CA PRO A 259 -1.86 4.29 -7.01
C PRO A 259 -2.25 5.76 -6.88
N LEU A 260 -1.28 6.69 -6.82
CA LEU A 260 -1.58 8.12 -6.81
C LEU A 260 -2.38 8.54 -8.05
N ALA A 261 -1.95 8.09 -9.25
CA ALA A 261 -2.70 8.32 -10.48
C ALA A 261 -4.10 7.68 -10.43
N ALA A 262 -4.21 6.46 -9.89
CA ALA A 262 -5.47 5.74 -9.83
C ALA A 262 -6.50 6.49 -8.98
N PHE A 263 -6.14 6.86 -7.74
CA PHE A 263 -7.01 7.63 -6.85
C PHE A 263 -7.33 9.00 -7.43
N PHE A 264 -6.33 9.71 -7.96
CA PHE A 264 -6.52 11.05 -8.53
C PHE A 264 -7.47 11.05 -9.73
N LEU A 265 -7.28 10.14 -10.68
CA LEU A 265 -8.10 10.07 -11.90
C LEU A 265 -9.51 9.56 -11.60
N ILE A 266 -9.67 8.60 -10.70
CA ILE A 266 -10.98 8.13 -10.23
C ILE A 266 -11.75 9.27 -9.55
N ASP A 267 -11.08 10.03 -8.69
CA ASP A 267 -11.70 11.18 -8.01
C ASP A 267 -12.13 12.26 -9.00
N LEU A 268 -11.26 12.59 -9.95
CA LEU A 268 -11.53 13.61 -10.96
C LEU A 268 -12.70 13.23 -11.88
N LEU A 269 -12.76 11.97 -12.32
CA LEU A 269 -13.88 11.45 -13.12
C LEU A 269 -15.17 11.38 -12.30
N ALA A 270 -15.10 10.99 -11.03
CA ALA A 270 -16.28 10.94 -10.16
C ALA A 270 -16.87 12.34 -9.91
N HIS A 271 -16.02 13.34 -9.64
CA HIS A 271 -16.47 14.73 -9.45
C HIS A 271 -17.21 15.29 -10.67
N GLN A 272 -16.81 14.86 -11.87
CA GLN A 272 -17.46 15.24 -13.12
C GLN A 272 -18.82 14.54 -13.32
N ASN A 273 -19.13 13.52 -12.51
CA ASN A 273 -20.38 12.76 -12.57
C ASN A 273 -21.05 12.65 -11.19
N GLY A 274 -21.30 13.80 -10.55
CA GLY A 274 -22.07 13.86 -9.30
C GLY A 274 -21.32 13.38 -8.04
N GLY A 275 -20.02 13.11 -8.13
CA GLY A 275 -19.14 12.76 -7.01
C GLY A 275 -19.28 11.32 -6.51
N SER A 276 -20.04 10.45 -7.21
CA SER A 276 -20.22 9.06 -6.78
C SER A 276 -19.02 8.20 -7.18
N LEU A 277 -18.46 7.47 -6.20
CA LEU A 277 -17.36 6.52 -6.41
C LEU A 277 -17.84 5.09 -6.70
N THR A 278 -19.15 4.89 -6.87
CA THR A 278 -19.72 3.60 -7.27
C THR A 278 -19.25 3.24 -8.68
N ILE A 279 -18.71 2.04 -8.87
CA ILE A 279 -18.07 1.60 -10.12
C ILE A 279 -19.02 1.71 -11.32
N SER A 280 -20.32 1.44 -11.16
CA SER A 280 -21.31 1.57 -12.24
C SER A 280 -21.48 3.00 -12.75
N GLN A 281 -21.17 4.02 -11.94
CA GLN A 281 -21.27 5.43 -12.31
C GLN A 281 -20.15 5.89 -13.25
N PHE A 282 -19.17 5.04 -13.55
CA PHE A 282 -18.15 5.32 -14.58
C PHE A 282 -18.63 4.95 -15.99
N ALA A 283 -19.82 4.36 -16.14
CA ALA A 283 -20.33 3.93 -17.44
C ALA A 283 -20.46 5.08 -18.45
N GLY A 284 -19.81 4.92 -19.60
CA GLY A 284 -19.92 5.86 -20.73
C GLY A 284 -19.20 7.20 -20.53
N LEU A 285 -18.42 7.38 -19.46
CA LEU A 285 -17.64 8.62 -19.27
C LEU A 285 -16.50 8.76 -20.30
N GLY A 286 -16.06 7.66 -20.92
CA GLY A 286 -14.97 7.64 -21.89
C GLY A 286 -15.20 8.50 -23.13
N ALA A 287 -16.44 8.62 -23.60
CA ALA A 287 -16.78 9.49 -24.73
C ALA A 287 -16.71 10.99 -24.35
N SER A 288 -17.07 11.32 -23.11
CA SER A 288 -17.08 12.70 -22.62
C SER A 288 -15.72 13.21 -22.15
N GLN A 289 -14.87 12.32 -21.60
CA GLN A 289 -13.58 12.66 -21.01
C GLN A 289 -12.48 11.71 -21.48
N PRO A 290 -12.23 11.62 -22.81
CA PRO A 290 -11.36 10.61 -23.39
C PRO A 290 -9.95 10.64 -22.82
N LEU A 291 -9.39 11.82 -22.57
CA LEU A 291 -8.04 11.97 -22.02
C LEU A 291 -7.90 11.32 -20.63
N LEU A 292 -8.83 11.60 -19.72
CA LEU A 292 -8.79 11.03 -18.36
C LEU A 292 -9.09 9.53 -18.37
N SER A 293 -10.01 9.09 -19.23
CA SER A 293 -10.37 7.67 -19.34
C SER A 293 -9.25 6.82 -19.93
N VAL A 294 -8.52 7.33 -20.93
CA VAL A 294 -7.31 6.67 -21.46
C VAL A 294 -6.22 6.65 -20.40
N ALA A 295 -5.97 7.79 -19.72
CA ALA A 295 -5.00 7.86 -18.62
C ALA A 295 -5.30 6.84 -17.51
N LEU A 296 -6.56 6.75 -17.07
CA LEU A 296 -6.97 5.79 -16.04
C LEU A 296 -6.83 4.34 -16.53
N THR A 297 -7.08 4.09 -17.82
CA THR A 297 -6.88 2.76 -18.41
C THR A 297 -5.41 2.35 -18.37
N VAL A 298 -4.49 3.25 -18.73
CA VAL A 298 -3.04 2.99 -18.60
C VAL A 298 -2.66 2.65 -17.16
N VAL A 299 -3.21 3.38 -16.19
CA VAL A 299 -2.97 3.13 -14.76
C VAL A 299 -3.53 1.77 -14.31
N MET A 300 -4.72 1.39 -14.76
CA MET A 300 -5.33 0.09 -14.45
C MET A 300 -4.54 -1.08 -15.07
N LEU A 301 -4.02 -0.89 -16.29
CA LEU A 301 -3.09 -1.84 -16.91
C LEU A 301 -1.78 -1.95 -16.11
N ALA A 302 -1.28 -0.82 -15.58
CA ALA A 302 -0.10 -0.80 -14.72
C ALA A 302 -0.30 -1.51 -13.39
N LEU A 303 -1.44 -1.33 -12.72
CA LEU A 303 -1.77 -2.08 -11.51
C LEU A 303 -1.86 -3.59 -11.76
N THR A 304 -2.44 -3.97 -12.91
CA THR A 304 -2.49 -5.37 -13.36
C THR A 304 -1.09 -5.91 -13.62
N GLY A 305 -0.20 -5.08 -14.14
CA GLY A 305 1.15 -5.47 -14.55
C GLY A 305 1.19 -5.97 -15.99
N LEU A 306 0.50 -5.29 -16.91
CA LEU A 306 0.51 -5.61 -18.34
C LEU A 306 1.47 -4.69 -19.12
N PRO A 307 2.23 -5.20 -20.11
CA PRO A 307 2.94 -4.35 -21.06
C PRO A 307 1.97 -3.45 -21.85
N PRO A 308 2.36 -2.21 -22.24
CA PRO A 308 3.66 -1.57 -22.04
C PRO A 308 3.71 -0.64 -20.81
N THR A 309 3.53 -1.16 -19.60
CA THR A 309 3.55 -0.36 -18.35
C THR A 309 4.62 -0.81 -17.37
N VAL A 310 5.15 0.11 -16.56
CA VAL A 310 6.24 -0.21 -15.62
C VAL A 310 5.81 -1.19 -14.52
N GLY A 311 4.51 -1.30 -14.24
CA GLY A 311 3.99 -2.31 -13.32
C GLY A 311 4.26 -3.74 -13.78
N PHE A 312 4.36 -3.98 -15.10
CA PHE A 312 4.83 -5.26 -15.64
C PHE A 312 6.30 -5.48 -15.28
N THR A 313 7.17 -4.50 -15.57
CA THR A 313 8.61 -4.58 -15.29
C THR A 313 8.89 -4.83 -13.81
N ALA A 314 8.19 -4.12 -12.93
CA ALA A 314 8.35 -4.28 -11.49
C ALA A 314 8.02 -5.70 -11.01
N LYS A 315 6.88 -6.26 -11.44
CA LYS A 315 6.51 -7.65 -11.11
C LYS A 315 7.48 -8.65 -11.74
N LEU A 316 7.89 -8.43 -12.98
CA LEU A 316 8.84 -9.29 -13.68
C LEU A 316 10.15 -9.40 -12.88
N LEU A 317 10.75 -8.27 -12.49
CA LEU A 317 12.00 -8.25 -11.73
C LEU A 317 11.86 -8.98 -10.38
N SER A 318 10.78 -8.72 -9.63
CA SER A 318 10.57 -9.39 -8.34
C SER A 318 10.37 -10.90 -8.48
N PHE A 319 9.58 -11.35 -9.46
CA PHE A 319 9.36 -12.79 -9.69
C PHE A 319 10.59 -13.48 -10.30
N SER A 320 11.40 -12.78 -11.09
CA SER A 320 12.70 -13.29 -11.55
C SER A 320 13.65 -13.54 -10.39
N ALA A 321 13.83 -12.57 -9.49
CA ALA A 321 14.68 -12.74 -8.30
C ALA A 321 14.17 -13.87 -7.39
N LEU A 322 12.84 -13.99 -7.21
CA LEU A 322 12.23 -15.09 -6.46
C LEU A 322 12.52 -16.46 -7.11
N TYR A 323 12.44 -16.54 -8.43
CA TYR A 323 12.69 -17.77 -9.16
C TYR A 323 14.16 -18.19 -9.08
N ASP A 324 15.09 -17.24 -9.17
CA ASP A 324 16.52 -17.50 -8.98
C ASP A 324 16.81 -18.02 -7.56
N ALA A 325 16.19 -17.42 -6.55
CA ALA A 325 16.29 -17.89 -5.16
C ALA A 325 15.70 -19.31 -4.98
N TRP A 326 14.62 -19.64 -5.70
CA TRP A 326 14.07 -21.00 -5.74
C TRP A 326 15.04 -22.00 -6.39
N GLN A 327 15.66 -21.66 -7.52
CA GLN A 327 16.61 -22.54 -8.20
C GLN A 327 17.81 -22.89 -7.30
N GLN A 328 18.26 -21.95 -6.46
CA GLN A 328 19.38 -22.15 -5.54
C GLN A 328 18.99 -22.97 -4.30
N SER A 329 17.81 -22.70 -3.73
CA SER A 329 17.40 -23.30 -2.44
C SER A 329 16.56 -24.58 -2.58
N GLY A 330 15.85 -24.76 -3.69
CA GLY A 330 14.84 -25.81 -3.86
C GLY A 330 13.59 -25.66 -2.96
N ASN A 331 13.41 -24.52 -2.28
CA ASN A 331 12.34 -24.33 -1.30
C ASN A 331 10.94 -24.31 -1.98
N GLY A 332 10.12 -25.31 -1.70
CA GLY A 332 8.79 -25.47 -2.29
C GLY A 332 7.84 -24.29 -2.06
N TRP A 333 8.00 -23.51 -0.97
CA TRP A 333 7.19 -22.32 -0.72
C TRP A 333 7.51 -21.17 -1.67
N LEU A 334 8.76 -21.04 -2.13
CA LEU A 334 9.15 -20.05 -3.14
C LEU A 334 8.52 -20.38 -4.49
N LEU A 335 8.53 -21.65 -4.88
CA LEU A 335 7.85 -22.12 -6.09
C LEU A 335 6.33 -21.90 -6.00
N ALA A 336 5.74 -22.20 -4.83
CA ALA A 336 4.32 -21.95 -4.60
C ALA A 336 3.99 -20.46 -4.72
N LEU A 337 4.78 -19.57 -4.10
CA LEU A 337 4.63 -18.13 -4.23
C LEU A 337 4.79 -17.66 -5.68
N PHE A 338 5.76 -18.19 -6.41
CA PHE A 338 5.97 -17.88 -7.83
C PHE A 338 4.75 -18.26 -8.67
N VAL A 339 4.35 -19.53 -8.66
CA VAL A 339 3.25 -20.04 -9.50
C VAL A 339 1.91 -19.44 -9.10
N LEU A 340 1.54 -19.52 -7.82
CA LEU A 340 0.25 -19.03 -7.34
C LEU A 340 0.18 -17.51 -7.34
N GLY A 341 1.32 -16.83 -7.15
CA GLY A 341 1.41 -15.37 -7.28
C GLY A 341 1.12 -14.90 -8.70
N LEU A 342 1.70 -15.56 -9.71
CA LEU A 342 1.42 -15.27 -11.12
C LEU A 342 -0.02 -15.59 -11.51
N LEU A 343 -0.58 -16.71 -11.04
CA LEU A 343 -1.99 -17.04 -11.26
C LEU A 343 -2.93 -15.98 -10.65
N ASN A 344 -2.63 -15.50 -9.44
CA ASN A 344 -3.39 -14.42 -8.82
C ASN A 344 -3.22 -13.08 -9.54
N ALA A 345 -2.06 -12.82 -10.14
CA ALA A 345 -1.88 -11.65 -11.00
C ALA A 345 -2.85 -11.69 -12.20
N ILE A 346 -3.11 -12.88 -12.78
CA ILE A 346 -4.14 -13.05 -13.81
C ILE A 346 -5.54 -12.78 -13.26
N VAL A 347 -5.87 -13.26 -12.06
CA VAL A 347 -7.16 -12.96 -11.40
C VAL A 347 -7.37 -11.44 -11.28
N SER A 348 -6.30 -10.69 -11.04
CA SER A 348 -6.38 -9.23 -10.89
C SER A 348 -6.88 -8.49 -12.14
N LEU A 349 -6.66 -9.07 -13.32
CA LEU A 349 -7.14 -8.54 -14.60
C LEU A 349 -8.67 -8.33 -14.59
N ALA A 350 -9.41 -9.26 -13.98
CA ALA A 350 -10.87 -9.24 -13.99
C ALA A 350 -11.45 -8.01 -13.28
N TYR A 351 -10.86 -7.58 -12.16
CA TYR A 351 -11.36 -6.41 -11.43
C TYR A 351 -10.74 -5.10 -11.91
N TYR A 352 -9.47 -5.07 -12.35
CA TYR A 352 -8.87 -3.83 -12.87
C TYR A 352 -9.49 -3.40 -14.21
N LEU A 353 -9.84 -4.36 -15.08
CA LEU A 353 -10.49 -4.02 -16.36
C LEU A 353 -11.96 -3.61 -16.22
N LYS A 354 -12.57 -3.80 -15.04
CA LYS A 354 -13.97 -3.45 -14.81
C LYS A 354 -14.26 -1.96 -15.07
N ILE A 355 -13.41 -1.05 -14.56
CA ILE A 355 -13.59 0.39 -14.75
C ILE A 355 -13.33 0.80 -16.21
N PRO A 356 -12.19 0.46 -16.86
CA PRO A 356 -11.97 0.71 -18.29
C PRO A 356 -13.07 0.15 -19.18
N PHE A 357 -13.57 -1.04 -18.90
CA PHE A 357 -14.68 -1.63 -19.65
C PHE A 357 -15.94 -0.77 -19.57
N LEU A 358 -16.31 -0.30 -18.38
CA LEU A 358 -17.47 0.59 -18.21
C LEU A 358 -17.27 1.94 -18.90
N LEU A 359 -16.06 2.51 -18.83
CA LEU A 359 -15.76 3.80 -19.45
C LEU A 359 -16.04 3.82 -20.96
N PHE A 360 -15.67 2.75 -21.67
CA PHE A 360 -15.69 2.74 -23.14
C PHE A 360 -16.79 1.87 -23.76
N PHE A 361 -17.21 0.79 -23.10
CA PHE A 361 -18.12 -0.21 -23.70
C PHE A 361 -19.54 -0.19 -23.13
N ARG A 362 -19.82 0.67 -22.14
CA ARG A 362 -21.19 0.87 -21.64
C ARG A 362 -21.68 2.27 -21.97
N SER A 363 -22.97 2.36 -22.25
CA SER A 363 -23.66 3.63 -22.45
C SER A 363 -23.97 4.30 -21.11
N ARG A 364 -23.96 5.63 -21.09
CA ARG A 364 -24.37 6.42 -19.93
C ARG A 364 -25.87 6.19 -19.65
N ILE A 365 -26.24 6.07 -18.38
CA ILE A 365 -27.65 6.02 -17.97
C ILE A 365 -28.20 7.45 -18.11
N ALA A 366 -29.25 7.61 -18.93
CA ALA A 366 -29.72 8.90 -19.46
C ALA A 366 -30.30 9.90 -18.42
N GLU A 367 -30.30 9.58 -17.13
CA GLU A 367 -30.95 10.41 -16.10
C GLU A 367 -30.07 11.54 -15.53
N HIS A 368 -28.76 11.53 -15.79
CA HIS A 368 -27.85 12.61 -15.42
C HIS A 368 -26.86 12.81 -16.56
N ASP A 369 -27.15 13.75 -17.46
CA ASP A 369 -26.16 14.29 -18.38
C ASP A 369 -25.72 15.67 -17.86
N PRO A 370 -24.96 15.76 -16.76
CA PRO A 370 -24.38 17.03 -16.37
C PRO A 370 -23.49 17.48 -17.52
N ALA A 371 -23.65 18.74 -17.92
CA ALA A 371 -22.79 19.36 -18.93
C ALA A 371 -21.33 19.12 -18.55
N VAL A 372 -20.54 18.57 -19.48
CA VAL A 372 -19.12 18.29 -19.26
C VAL A 372 -18.45 19.58 -18.81
N GLN A 373 -18.00 19.61 -17.55
CA GLN A 373 -17.31 20.80 -17.04
C GLN A 373 -15.87 20.78 -17.55
N PRO A 374 -15.36 21.90 -18.09
CA PRO A 374 -13.98 21.97 -18.54
C PRO A 374 -13.04 21.69 -17.36
N LEU A 375 -12.11 20.76 -17.56
CA LEU A 375 -11.13 20.41 -16.53
C LEU A 375 -10.15 21.57 -16.33
N PRO A 376 -9.80 21.91 -15.07
CA PRO A 376 -8.76 22.89 -14.82
C PRO A 376 -7.43 22.40 -15.39
N ARG A 377 -6.68 23.28 -16.05
CA ARG A 377 -5.40 22.94 -16.70
C ARG A 377 -4.43 22.24 -15.73
N VAL A 378 -4.42 22.66 -14.47
CA VAL A 378 -3.60 22.06 -13.41
C VAL A 378 -3.91 20.57 -13.24
N ALA A 379 -5.19 20.17 -13.24
CA ALA A 379 -5.56 18.77 -13.10
C ALA A 379 -5.08 17.93 -14.30
N VAL A 380 -5.14 18.47 -15.52
CA VAL A 380 -4.62 17.80 -16.71
C VAL A 380 -3.10 17.62 -16.62
N TRP A 381 -2.37 18.65 -16.25
CA TRP A 381 -0.91 18.56 -16.08
C TRP A 381 -0.52 17.58 -14.98
N LEU A 382 -1.24 17.56 -13.86
CA LEU A 382 -1.02 16.58 -12.79
C LEU A 382 -1.30 15.14 -13.26
N SER A 383 -2.38 14.92 -14.01
CA SER A 383 -2.66 13.60 -14.62
C SER A 383 -1.50 13.14 -15.51
N LEU A 384 -1.00 14.04 -16.37
CA LEU A 384 0.14 13.72 -17.24
C LEU A 384 1.41 13.46 -16.44
N ALA A 385 1.70 14.28 -15.42
CA ALA A 385 2.87 14.12 -14.56
C ALA A 385 2.87 12.78 -13.81
N LEU A 386 1.69 12.24 -13.48
CA LEU A 386 1.57 10.92 -12.82
C LEU A 386 1.59 9.76 -13.81
N VAL A 387 1.04 9.91 -15.02
CA VAL A 387 0.91 8.80 -15.99
C VAL A 387 2.12 8.65 -16.92
N VAL A 388 2.77 9.74 -17.32
CA VAL A 388 3.95 9.69 -18.20
C VAL A 388 5.08 8.83 -17.62
N PRO A 389 5.45 8.93 -16.32
CA PRO A 389 6.47 8.07 -15.73
C PRO A 389 6.16 6.57 -15.82
N ILE A 390 4.88 6.18 -15.80
CA ILE A 390 4.43 4.77 -15.87
C ILE A 390 4.83 4.13 -17.21
N ILE A 391 4.78 4.90 -18.30
CA ILE A 391 5.20 4.45 -19.64
C ILE A 391 6.70 4.68 -19.83
N LEU A 392 7.23 5.82 -19.37
CA LEU A 392 8.66 6.14 -19.50
C LEU A 392 9.54 5.08 -18.86
N PHE A 393 9.25 4.69 -17.62
CA PHE A 393 10.03 3.68 -16.91
C PHE A 393 9.80 2.25 -17.41
N PHE A 394 8.75 2.00 -18.21
CA PHE A 394 8.65 0.76 -18.97
C PHE A 394 9.65 0.73 -20.13
N LEU A 395 9.76 1.84 -20.88
CA LEU A 395 10.66 1.95 -22.03
C LEU A 395 12.13 2.09 -21.63
N LYS A 396 12.39 2.74 -20.48
CA LYS A 396 13.72 3.02 -19.93
C LYS A 396 13.77 2.71 -18.43
N PRO A 397 13.68 1.43 -18.04
CA PRO A 397 13.76 1.03 -16.63
C PRO A 397 15.12 1.39 -16.01
N ASP A 398 16.18 1.40 -16.82
CA ASP A 398 17.55 1.74 -16.42
C ASP A 398 17.66 3.11 -15.74
N TYR A 399 16.82 4.09 -16.14
CA TYR A 399 16.87 5.43 -15.53
C TYR A 399 16.54 5.41 -14.05
N LEU A 400 15.55 4.61 -13.66
CA LEU A 400 15.19 4.47 -12.25
C LEU A 400 16.14 3.50 -11.55
N LEU A 401 16.56 2.42 -12.20
CA LEU A 401 17.52 1.46 -11.61
C LEU A 401 18.87 2.10 -11.31
N GLN A 402 19.45 2.86 -12.24
CA GLN A 402 20.70 3.61 -12.03
C GLN A 402 20.55 4.69 -10.97
N PHE A 403 19.38 5.33 -10.90
CA PHE A 403 19.10 6.28 -9.83
C PHE A 403 19.05 5.58 -8.47
N ILE A 404 18.51 4.35 -8.38
CA ILE A 404 18.46 3.59 -7.13
C ILE A 404 19.84 3.06 -6.73
N SER A 405 20.61 2.50 -7.68
CA SER A 405 21.92 1.91 -7.40
C SER A 405 23.06 2.93 -7.23
N GLY A 406 22.81 4.20 -7.58
CA GLY A 406 23.78 5.28 -7.45
C GLY A 406 23.88 5.90 -6.04
N TRP A 407 23.07 5.46 -5.07
CA TRP A 407 23.03 5.98 -3.69
C TRP A 407 23.44 4.96 -2.65
#